data_AF-A0A5E4PPU2-F1
#
_entry.id   AF-A0A5E4PPU2-F1
#
_cell.length_a   1.000
_cell.length_b   1.000
_cell.length_c   1.000
_cell.angle_alpha   90.00
_cell.angle_beta   90.00
_cell.angle_gamma   90.00
#
_symmetry.space_group_name_H-M   'P 1'
#
loop_
_entity.id
_entity.type
_entity.pdbx_description
1 polymer ?
#
loop_
_entity_poly.entity_id
_entity_poly.type
_entity_poly.pdbx_seq_one_letter_code
_entity_poly.pdbx_strand_id
1 'polypeptide(L)'
;MDNAPYHNTSINKAPNTNSKKGVIQEWLSRNHIEYLPQYTIPQLLEIVKRNKPEPVYAIDAILKGLDHKEWRNYCSHVKKIQKEYHIRDAHLDVPFIIDLASDSEESSDGEDEDEEFDDIRPLNIVHLDHNYNKII
;
A
#
# COMPACT_ATOMS: atom_id res chain seq x y z
N MET A 1 0.20 -13.05 -1.08
CA MET A 1 0.96 -11.91 -0.51
C MET A 1 2.35 -12.42 -0.31
N ASP A 2 3.15 -12.14 -1.31
CA ASP A 2 4.39 -12.84 -1.60
C ASP A 2 5.50 -11.95 -1.04
N ASN A 3 6.65 -12.51 -0.69
CA ASN A 3 7.82 -11.71 -0.29
C ASN A 3 8.43 -11.03 -1.52
N ALA A 4 7.65 -10.18 -2.18
CA ALA A 4 8.05 -9.51 -3.40
C ALA A 4 8.95 -8.30 -3.03
N PRO A 5 10.15 -8.17 -3.62
CA PRO A 5 11.16 -7.21 -3.16
C PRO A 5 10.70 -5.75 -3.11
N TYR A 6 9.73 -5.38 -3.94
CA TYR A 6 9.23 -4.00 -4.07
C TYR A 6 8.37 -3.56 -2.87
N HIS A 7 7.82 -4.48 -2.08
CA HIS A 7 7.13 -4.15 -0.84
C HIS A 7 8.08 -3.86 0.32
N ASN A 8 9.36 -4.20 0.17
CA ASN A 8 10.31 -4.06 1.26
C ASN A 8 10.92 -2.64 1.28
N THR A 9 10.56 -1.84 2.28
CA THR A 9 11.09 -0.47 2.44
C THR A 9 12.32 -0.49 3.35
N SER A 10 13.50 -0.29 2.77
CA SER A 10 14.74 -0.07 3.55
C SER A 10 14.74 1.32 4.20
N ILE A 11 15.23 1.41 5.43
CA ILE A 11 15.32 2.69 6.17
C ILE A 11 16.61 3.47 5.84
N ASN A 12 17.69 2.77 5.49
CA ASN A 12 19.00 3.34 5.18
C ASN A 12 19.24 3.44 3.67
N LYS A 13 18.28 4.01 2.93
CA LYS A 13 18.38 4.12 1.47
C LYS A 13 19.56 5.00 1.07
N ALA A 14 20.48 4.40 0.32
CA ALA A 14 21.55 5.13 -0.35
C ALA A 14 20.99 5.92 -1.55
N PRO A 15 21.57 7.08 -1.87
CA PRO A 15 21.21 7.83 -3.06
C PRO A 15 21.54 7.03 -4.33
N ASN A 16 20.77 7.26 -5.38
CA ASN A 16 20.89 6.59 -6.67
C ASN A 16 21.17 7.60 -7.80
N THR A 17 21.22 7.14 -9.05
CA THR A 17 21.51 7.98 -10.23
C THR A 17 20.55 9.15 -10.42
N ASN A 18 19.33 9.07 -9.89
CA ASN A 18 18.34 10.14 -9.96
C ASN A 18 18.46 11.14 -8.79
N SER A 19 19.37 10.89 -7.84
CA SER A 19 19.57 11.76 -6.69
C SER A 19 20.36 13.01 -7.08
N LYS A 20 19.96 14.16 -6.53
CA LYS A 20 20.68 15.43 -6.74
C LYS A 20 22.07 15.37 -6.09
N LYS A 21 23.06 16.09 -6.64
CA LYS A 21 24.44 16.13 -6.12
C LYS A 21 24.49 16.46 -4.62
N GLY A 22 23.71 17.45 -4.17
CA GLY A 22 23.65 17.82 -2.74
C GLY A 22 23.18 16.67 -1.84
N VAL A 23 22.16 15.92 -2.26
CA VAL A 23 21.66 14.74 -1.51
C VAL A 23 22.73 13.65 -1.39
N ILE A 24 23.52 13.46 -2.44
CA ILE A 24 24.63 12.49 -2.44
C ILE A 24 25.72 12.92 -1.44
N GLN A 25 26.09 14.20 -1.47
CA GLN A 25 27.08 14.77 -0.56
C GLN A 25 26.62 14.71 0.90
N GLU A 26 25.37 15.08 1.18
CA GLU A 26 24.78 14.95 2.52
C GLU A 26 24.80 13.51 3.03
N TRP A 27 24.52 12.53 2.17
CA TRP A 27 24.58 11.12 2.55
C TRP A 27 26.01 10.70 2.89
N LEU A 28 27.00 11.09 2.10
CA LEU A 28 28.42 10.80 2.38
C LEU A 28 28.86 11.44 3.69
N SER A 29 28.51 12.70 3.93
CA SER A 29 28.78 13.40 5.19
C SER A 29 28.13 12.71 6.40
N ARG A 30 26.87 12.29 6.28
CA ARG A 30 26.13 11.58 7.33
C ARG A 30 26.73 10.21 7.66
N ASN A 31 27.37 9.56 6.70
CA ASN A 31 28.04 8.27 6.89
C ASN A 31 29.54 8.44 7.23
N HIS A 32 30.00 9.67 7.45
CA HIS A 32 31.41 9.99 7.73
C HIS A 32 32.38 9.49 6.64
N ILE A 33 31.96 9.55 5.37
CA ILE A 33 32.77 9.16 4.22
C ILE A 33 33.39 10.41 3.61
N GLU A 34 34.72 10.42 3.50
CA GLU A 34 35.44 11.53 2.88
C GLU A 34 35.14 11.63 1.37
N TYR A 35 34.90 12.86 0.91
CA TYR A 35 34.74 13.16 -0.52
C TYR A 35 35.23 14.57 -0.80
N LEU A 36 35.59 14.82 -2.05
CA LEU A 36 35.97 16.16 -2.50
C LEU A 36 34.74 16.89 -3.09
N PRO A 37 34.47 18.16 -2.71
CA PRO A 37 33.31 18.92 -3.22
C PRO A 37 33.25 19.04 -4.76
N GLN A 38 34.42 19.05 -5.39
CA GLN A 38 34.59 19.11 -6.85
C GLN A 38 34.25 17.81 -7.58
N TYR A 39 34.06 16.69 -6.86
CA TYR A 39 33.69 15.44 -7.51
C TYR A 39 32.38 15.55 -8.26
N THR A 40 32.35 14.86 -9.39
CA THR A 40 31.18 14.73 -10.25
C THR A 40 30.19 13.74 -9.65
N ILE A 41 28.91 13.81 -10.07
CA ILE A 41 27.88 12.85 -9.65
C ILE A 41 28.32 11.38 -9.83
N PRO A 42 28.88 10.95 -10.98
CA PRO A 42 29.31 9.55 -11.13
C PRO A 42 30.41 9.15 -10.14
N GLN A 43 31.39 10.02 -9.89
CA GLN A 43 32.45 9.75 -8.90
C GLN A 43 31.87 9.63 -7.48
N LEU A 44 30.94 10.53 -7.11
CA LEU A 44 30.28 10.45 -5.82
C LEU A 44 29.43 9.17 -5.69
N LEU A 45 28.72 8.76 -6.75
CA LEU A 45 27.94 7.52 -6.77
C LEU A 45 28.81 6.27 -6.69
N GLU A 46 30.03 6.31 -7.22
CA GLU A 46 31.00 5.22 -7.10
C GLU A 46 31.44 5.04 -5.64
N ILE A 47 31.73 6.14 -4.95
CA ILE A 47 32.04 6.15 -3.51
C ILE A 47 30.84 5.62 -2.70
N VAL A 48 29.62 6.05 -3.02
CA VAL A 48 28.38 5.54 -2.38
C VAL A 48 28.23 4.03 -2.60
N LYS A 49 28.43 3.53 -3.81
CA LYS A 49 28.32 2.09 -4.11
C LYS A 49 29.32 1.27 -3.30
N ARG A 50 30.53 1.79 -3.11
CA ARG A 50 31.62 1.09 -2.39
C ARG A 50 31.45 1.09 -0.88
N ASN A 51 30.70 2.05 -0.34
CA ASN A 51 30.48 2.23 1.10
C ASN A 51 29.01 2.02 1.51
N LYS A 52 28.21 1.36 0.66
CA LYS A 52 26.78 1.15 0.92
C LYS A 52 26.64 0.15 2.09
N PRO A 53 26.01 0.53 3.21
CA PRO A 53 25.76 -0.40 4.32
C PRO A 53 24.72 -1.45 3.92
N GLU A 54 24.72 -2.56 4.65
CA GLU A 54 23.68 -3.60 4.55
C GLU A 54 22.29 -2.99 4.74
N PRO A 55 21.30 -3.35 3.89
CA PRO A 55 19.97 -2.78 3.96
C PRO A 55 19.30 -3.18 5.28
N VAL A 56 18.87 -2.18 6.05
CA VAL A 56 18.02 -2.38 7.22
C VAL A 56 16.58 -2.16 6.78
N TYR A 57 15.69 -3.10 7.07
CA TYR A 57 14.30 -3.01 6.65
C TYR A 57 13.40 -2.52 7.78
N ALA A 58 12.39 -1.72 7.42
CA ALA A 58 11.41 -1.22 8.39
C ALA A 58 10.68 -2.35 9.11
N ILE A 59 10.44 -3.48 8.42
CA ILE A 59 9.83 -4.68 9.01
C ILE A 59 10.66 -5.23 10.18
N ASP A 60 11.99 -5.19 10.10
CA ASP A 60 12.85 -5.73 11.15
C ASP A 60 12.80 -4.86 12.41
N ALA A 61 12.65 -3.55 12.24
CA ALA A 61 12.46 -2.64 13.37
C ALA A 61 11.12 -2.87 14.05
N ILE A 62 10.05 -3.05 13.28
CA ILE A 62 8.71 -3.36 13.80
C ILE A 62 8.73 -4.71 14.52
N LEU A 63 9.32 -5.74 13.91
CA LEU A 63 9.35 -7.09 14.45
C LEU A 63 10.16 -7.17 15.77
N LYS A 64 11.23 -6.38 15.90
CA LYS A 64 12.01 -6.29 17.15
C LYS A 64 11.23 -5.66 18.30
N GLY A 65 10.28 -4.77 18.00
CA GLY A 65 9.48 -4.08 19.01
C GLY A 65 8.22 -4.82 19.43
N LEU A 66 7.76 -5.81 18.64
CA LEU A 66 6.53 -6.54 18.89
C LEU A 66 6.77 -7.76 19.78
N ASP A 67 6.01 -7.87 20.86
CA ASP A 67 6.01 -9.09 21.68
C ASP A 67 5.22 -10.22 21.01
N HIS A 68 5.57 -11.47 21.32
CA HIS A 68 4.88 -12.66 20.81
C HIS A 68 3.38 -12.63 21.11
N LYS A 69 2.99 -12.05 22.26
CA LYS A 69 1.58 -11.93 22.66
C LYS A 69 0.83 -10.93 21.78
N GLU A 70 1.46 -9.82 21.40
CA GLU A 70 0.85 -8.81 20.54
C GLU A 70 0.63 -9.36 19.14
N TRP A 71 1.64 -10.00 18.55
CA TRP A 71 1.51 -10.69 17.27
C TRP A 71 0.36 -11.71 17.27
N ARG A 72 0.25 -12.51 18.34
CA ARG A 72 -0.83 -13.49 18.51
C ARG A 72 -2.20 -12.82 18.52
N ASN A 73 -2.32 -11.66 19.17
CA ASN A 73 -3.56 -10.89 19.21
C ASN A 73 -3.93 -10.37 17.82
N TYR A 74 -2.97 -9.81 17.07
CA TYR A 74 -3.20 -9.38 15.68
C TYR A 74 -3.67 -10.54 14.79
N CYS A 75 -3.01 -11.69 14.85
CA CYS A 75 -3.42 -12.88 14.11
C CYS A 75 -4.84 -13.33 14.49
N SER A 76 -5.19 -13.26 15.78
CA SER A 76 -6.52 -13.65 16.26
C SER A 76 -7.60 -12.69 15.76
N HIS A 77 -7.29 -11.40 15.70
CA HIS A 77 -8.18 -10.38 15.16
C HIS A 77 -8.44 -10.58 13.66
N VAL A 78 -7.39 -10.80 12.86
CA VAL A 78 -7.53 -11.06 11.41
C VAL A 78 -8.37 -12.31 11.16
N LYS A 79 -8.16 -13.39 11.91
CA LYS A 79 -8.99 -14.61 11.82
C LYS A 79 -10.46 -14.34 12.12
N LYS A 80 -10.74 -13.51 13.14
CA LYS A 80 -12.11 -13.11 13.47
C LYS A 80 -12.75 -12.33 12.33
N ILE A 81 -12.02 -11.35 11.77
CA ILE A 81 -12.47 -10.55 10.63
C ILE A 81 -12.75 -11.46 9.43
N GLN A 82 -11.81 -12.33 9.06
CA GLN A 82 -11.96 -13.24 7.93
C GLN A 82 -13.21 -14.12 8.08
N LYS A 83 -13.44 -14.66 9.29
CA LYS A 83 -14.64 -15.46 9.57
C LYS A 83 -15.91 -14.64 9.38
N GLU A 84 -15.90 -13.39 9.82
CA GLU A 84 -17.04 -12.49 9.68
C GLU A 84 -17.34 -12.19 8.20
N TYR A 85 -16.31 -11.84 7.41
CA TYR A 85 -16.48 -11.67 5.96
C TYR A 85 -16.99 -12.94 5.28
N HIS A 86 -16.42 -14.10 5.60
CA HIS A 86 -16.86 -15.37 5.03
C HIS A 86 -18.34 -15.67 5.34
N ILE A 87 -18.82 -15.34 6.55
CA ILE A 87 -20.23 -15.49 6.90
C ILE A 87 -21.11 -14.49 6.13
N ARG A 88 -20.66 -13.24 5.99
CA ARG A 88 -21.41 -12.20 5.25
C ARG A 88 -21.50 -12.52 3.76
N ASP A 89 -20.40 -13.00 3.16
CA ASP A 89 -20.30 -13.33 1.73
C ASP A 89 -20.83 -14.72 1.38
N ALA A 90 -21.23 -15.54 2.36
CA ALA A 90 -21.86 -16.84 2.11
C ALA A 90 -23.15 -16.74 1.26
N HIS A 91 -23.68 -15.53 1.03
CA HIS A 91 -24.78 -15.24 0.11
C HIS A 91 -24.35 -15.14 -1.37
N LEU A 92 -23.05 -15.22 -1.69
CA LEU A 92 -22.52 -15.23 -3.07
C LEU A 92 -22.14 -16.64 -3.56
N ASP A 93 -22.13 -17.65 -2.68
CA ASP A 93 -21.87 -19.06 -3.05
C ASP A 93 -23.12 -19.78 -3.58
N VAL A 94 -24.25 -19.06 -3.72
CA VAL A 94 -25.42 -19.57 -4.45
C VAL A 94 -25.19 -19.41 -5.95
N PRO A 95 -25.32 -20.48 -6.75
CA PRO A 95 -25.23 -20.37 -8.19
C PRO A 95 -26.37 -19.47 -8.69
N PHE A 96 -26.03 -18.33 -9.29
CA PHE A 96 -27.01 -17.53 -10.02
C PHE A 96 -27.32 -18.27 -11.33
N ILE A 97 -28.53 -18.83 -11.42
CA ILE A 97 -29.01 -19.50 -12.64
C ILE A 97 -29.47 -18.40 -13.59
N ILE A 98 -28.74 -18.20 -14.69
CA ILE A 98 -29.20 -17.36 -15.80
C ILE A 98 -30.12 -18.23 -16.65
N ASP A 99 -31.43 -18.09 -16.44
CA ASP A 99 -32.42 -18.70 -17.33
C ASP A 99 -32.45 -17.93 -18.66
N LEU A 100 -31.77 -18.48 -19.67
CA LEU A 100 -31.75 -17.98 -21.05
C LEU A 100 -33.08 -18.18 -21.80
N ALA A 101 -34.15 -18.58 -21.10
CA ALA A 101 -35.45 -18.86 -21.69
C ALA A 101 -36.43 -17.68 -21.68
N SER A 102 -36.06 -16.54 -21.09
CA SER A 102 -36.87 -15.32 -21.13
C SER A 102 -36.29 -14.34 -22.14
N ASP A 103 -36.37 -14.68 -23.43
CA ASP A 103 -36.32 -13.70 -24.50
C ASP A 103 -37.68 -13.00 -24.53
N SER A 104 -37.83 -12.00 -23.65
CA SER A 104 -39.01 -11.14 -23.65
C SER A 104 -38.69 -9.94 -24.52
N GLU A 105 -38.97 -10.11 -25.80
CA GLU A 105 -38.84 -9.05 -26.79
C GLU A 105 -40.09 -8.18 -26.71
N GLU A 106 -39.96 -7.02 -26.06
CA GLU A 106 -40.91 -5.93 -26.20
C GLU A 106 -40.14 -4.63 -26.41
N SER A 107 -40.13 -4.19 -27.66
CA SER A 107 -39.74 -2.85 -28.06
C SER A 107 -40.81 -1.87 -27.58
N SER A 108 -40.47 -0.94 -26.70
CA SER A 108 -41.32 0.22 -26.41
C SER A 108 -40.52 1.50 -26.58
N ASP A 109 -41.08 2.36 -27.42
CA ASP A 109 -40.56 3.59 -28.00
C ASP A 109 -40.43 4.69 -26.93
N GLY A 110 -39.44 5.57 -27.10
CA GLY A 110 -39.10 6.60 -26.14
C GLY A 110 -40.10 7.75 -26.13
N GLU A 111 -40.50 8.19 -24.93
CA GLU A 111 -41.00 9.54 -24.70
C GLU A 111 -40.10 10.20 -23.66
N ASP A 112 -39.39 11.24 -24.12
CA ASP A 112 -38.61 12.16 -23.31
C ASP A 112 -39.56 12.97 -22.42
N GLU A 113 -39.47 12.78 -21.11
CA GLU A 113 -39.94 13.74 -20.12
C GLU A 113 -38.76 14.16 -19.22
N ASP A 114 -38.29 15.37 -19.49
CA ASP A 114 -37.33 16.12 -18.71
C ASP A 114 -37.87 16.45 -17.31
N GLU A 115 -37.68 15.53 -16.37
CA GLU A 115 -37.82 15.78 -14.94
C GLU A 115 -36.42 15.89 -14.29
N GLU A 116 -36.01 17.14 -14.09
CA GLU A 116 -34.89 17.56 -13.26
C GLU A 116 -35.07 17.01 -11.83
N PHE A 117 -34.26 16.02 -11.44
CA PHE A 117 -34.17 15.59 -10.05
C PHE A 117 -32.71 15.52 -9.59
N ASP A 118 -32.25 16.66 -9.10
CA ASP A 118 -31.10 16.79 -8.22
C ASP A 118 -31.30 15.93 -6.96
N ASP A 119 -30.68 14.75 -6.90
CA ASP A 119 -30.12 14.21 -5.67
C ASP A 119 -29.34 12.91 -5.96
N ILE A 120 -28.09 13.07 -6.43
CA ILE A 120 -27.08 12.04 -6.22
C ILE A 120 -26.89 11.96 -4.71
N ARG A 121 -27.61 11.03 -4.06
CA ARG A 121 -27.30 10.66 -2.67
C ARG A 121 -25.85 10.19 -2.68
N PRO A 122 -24.93 10.88 -1.97
CA PRO A 122 -23.57 10.42 -1.91
C PRO A 122 -23.61 9.02 -1.29
N LEU A 123 -23.02 8.05 -1.98
CA LEU A 123 -22.62 6.80 -1.37
C LEU A 123 -21.92 7.20 -0.08
N ASN A 124 -22.54 6.86 1.05
CA ASN A 124 -21.95 7.05 2.36
C ASN A 124 -20.82 6.02 2.46
N ILE A 125 -19.76 6.24 1.67
CA ILE A 125 -18.42 5.77 1.93
C ILE A 125 -18.07 6.51 3.21
N VAL A 126 -18.49 5.93 4.33
CA VAL A 126 -17.74 6.07 5.56
C VAL A 126 -16.32 5.74 5.13
N HIS A 127 -15.52 6.79 4.97
CA HIS A 127 -14.09 6.70 5.06
C HIS A 127 -13.88 5.98 6.39
N LEU A 128 -13.70 4.66 6.33
CA LEU A 128 -13.01 3.96 7.38
C LEU A 128 -11.62 4.57 7.30
N ASP A 129 -11.46 5.69 7.99
CA ASP A 129 -10.17 6.18 8.41
C ASP A 129 -9.56 4.99 9.12
N HIS A 130 -8.69 4.30 8.39
CA HIS A 130 -7.83 3.27 8.91
C HIS A 130 -6.87 3.99 9.85
N ASN A 131 -7.37 4.31 11.04
CA ASN A 131 -6.65 4.97 12.11
C ASN A 131 -5.69 3.95 12.73
N TYR A 132 -4.66 3.60 11.97
CA TYR A 132 -3.43 3.09 12.53
C TYR A 132 -2.65 4.27 13.09
N ASN A 133 -3.07 4.80 14.25
CA ASN A 133 -2.23 5.50 15.25
C ASN A 133 -3.08 6.36 16.22
N LYS A 134 -3.53 5.78 17.34
CA LYS A 134 -3.66 6.55 18.59
C LYS A 134 -3.73 5.65 19.83
N ILE A 135 -2.57 5.29 20.38
CA ILE A 135 -2.42 5.07 21.83
C ILE A 135 -1.12 5.76 22.22
N ILE A 136 -1.24 6.93 22.86
CA ILE A 136 -0.21 7.52 23.73
C ILE A 136 -0.50 6.96 25.12
#